data_AF-W2YWC3-F1
#
_entry.id   AF-W2YWC3-F1
#
_cell.length_a   1.000
_cell.length_b   1.000
_cell.length_c   1.000
_cell.angle_alpha   90.00
_cell.angle_beta   90.00
_cell.angle_gamma   90.00
#
_symmetry.space_group_name_H-M   'P 1'
#
loop_
_entity.id
_entity.type
_entity.pdbx_description
1 polymer ?
#
loop_
_entity_poly.entity_id
_entity_poly.type
_entity_poly.pdbx_seq_one_letter_code
_entity_poly.pdbx_strand_id
1 'polypeptide(L)'
;MKELSGGERSFTQVSLLLALGSRTESPFRIVDDMTVELLVEAAKKNCNKQFIFVTPNDLSMLRPDPVVKIQKLAPPRYRAASAGAHDVDMDGVA
;
A
#
# COMPACT_ATOMS: atom_id res chain seq x y z
N MET A 1 29.48 -13.74 -6.62
CA MET A 1 28.75 -12.48 -6.95
C MET A 1 28.68 -11.65 -5.70
N LYS A 2 28.88 -10.33 -5.78
CA LYS A 2 28.62 -9.43 -4.64
C LYS A 2 27.12 -9.36 -4.43
N GLU A 3 26.65 -9.66 -3.22
CA GLU A 3 25.25 -9.46 -2.87
C GLU A 3 24.98 -7.97 -2.71
N LEU A 4 23.86 -7.51 -3.26
CA LEU A 4 23.39 -6.14 -3.08
C LEU A 4 22.98 -5.92 -1.62
N SER A 5 23.22 -4.72 -1.09
CA SER A 5 22.69 -4.34 0.22
C SER A 5 21.16 -4.28 0.22
N GLY A 6 20.52 -4.27 1.39
CA GLY A 6 19.06 -4.18 1.49
C GLY A 6 18.48 -2.98 0.74
N GLY A 7 19.12 -1.81 0.89
CA GLY A 7 18.70 -0.58 0.19
C GLY A 7 18.94 -0.65 -1.32
N GLU A 8 20.05 -1.23 -1.77
CA GLU A 8 20.35 -1.40 -3.20
C GLU A 8 19.33 -2.31 -3.89
N ARG A 9 18.88 -3.37 -3.22
CA ARG A 9 17.84 -4.25 -3.74
C ARG A 9 16.53 -3.49 -3.91
N SER A 10 16.08 -2.76 -2.89
CA SER A 10 14.84 -1.97 -2.96
C SER A 10 14.93 -0.87 -4.03
N PHE A 11 16.06 -0.18 -4.13
CA PHE A 11 16.27 0.84 -5.15
C PHE A 11 16.25 0.26 -6.57
N THR A 12 16.90 -0.89 -6.77
CA THR A 12 16.93 -1.57 -8.07
C THR A 12 15.53 -2.04 -8.48
N GLN A 13 14.74 -2.57 -7.53
CA GLN A 13 13.35 -2.96 -7.77
C GLN A 13 12.47 -1.78 -8.20
N VAL A 14 12.53 -0.67 -7.48
CA VAL A 14 11.78 0.55 -7.84
C VAL A 14 12.21 1.08 -9.21
N SER A 15 13.52 1.14 -9.47
CA SER A 15 14.06 1.59 -10.76
C SER A 15 13.57 0.72 -11.92
N LEU A 16 13.58 -0.60 -11.73
CA LEU A 16 13.08 -1.56 -12.71
C LEU A 16 11.58 -1.39 -12.94
N LEU A 17 10.79 -1.24 -11.87
CA LEU A 17 9.35 -1.04 -11.95
C LEU A 17 9.00 0.24 -12.72
N LEU A 18 9.72 1.34 -12.48
CA LEU A 18 9.51 2.60 -13.19
C LEU A 18 9.89 2.48 -14.66
N ALA A 19 11.00 1.81 -14.97
CA ALA A 19 11.44 1.58 -16.35
C ALA A 19 10.43 0.76 -17.15
N LEU A 20 9.99 -0.38 -16.61
CA LEU A 20 8.95 -1.21 -17.23
C LEU A 20 7.63 -0.45 -17.30
N GLY A 21 7.29 0.22 -16.22
CA GLY A 21 6.13 1.09 -16.11
C GLY A 21 6.10 2.14 -17.22
N SER A 22 7.20 2.80 -17.58
CA SER A 22 7.18 3.84 -18.62
C SER A 22 6.57 3.38 -19.95
N ARG A 23 6.67 2.08 -20.27
CA ARG A 23 6.15 1.48 -21.50
C ARG A 23 4.73 0.93 -21.39
N THR A 24 4.16 0.83 -20.18
CA THR A 24 2.79 0.31 -20.03
C THR A 24 1.75 1.42 -20.22
N GLU A 25 0.75 1.14 -21.05
CA GLU A 25 -0.34 2.07 -21.38
C GLU A 25 -1.49 2.06 -20.36
N SER A 26 -1.40 1.21 -19.32
CA SER A 26 -2.46 1.12 -18.31
C SER A 26 -2.66 2.47 -17.58
N PRO A 27 -3.91 2.98 -17.50
CA PRO A 27 -4.23 4.20 -16.78
C PRO A 27 -4.16 4.00 -15.25
N PHE A 28 -4.22 2.76 -14.76
CA PHE A 28 -4.13 2.41 -13.34
C PHE A 28 -2.91 1.55 -13.05
N ARG A 29 -2.26 1.81 -11.92
CA ARG A 29 -1.14 0.99 -11.42
C ARG A 29 -1.29 0.73 -9.95
N ILE A 30 -1.23 -0.54 -9.61
CA ILE A 30 -1.31 -1.02 -8.23
C ILE A 30 0.02 -1.69 -7.92
N VAL A 31 0.64 -1.27 -6.82
CA VAL A 31 1.89 -1.87 -6.33
C VAL A 31 1.67 -2.24 -4.87
N ASP A 32 1.98 -3.47 -4.54
CA ASP A 32 1.95 -4.00 -3.18
C ASP A 32 3.40 -4.19 -2.68
N ASP A 33 3.59 -4.00 -1.38
CA ASP A 33 4.83 -4.28 -0.64
C ASP A 33 6.12 -3.65 -1.21
N MET A 34 6.10 -2.34 -1.52
CA MET A 34 7.30 -1.59 -1.95
C MET A 34 7.50 -0.27 -1.19
N THR A 35 8.72 0.28 -1.27
CA THR A 35 9.06 1.59 -0.67
C THR A 35 8.31 2.72 -1.37
N VAL A 36 7.42 3.36 -0.60
CA VAL A 36 6.38 4.26 -1.11
C VAL A 36 6.92 5.64 -1.50
N GLU A 37 8.00 6.12 -0.87
CA GLU A 37 8.52 7.47 -1.11
C GLU A 37 8.95 7.73 -2.55
N LEU A 38 9.83 6.88 -3.09
CA LEU A 38 10.35 7.01 -4.45
C LEU A 38 9.23 6.83 -5.48
N LEU A 39 8.28 5.94 -5.17
CA LEU A 39 7.13 5.66 -6.04
C LEU A 39 6.14 6.82 -6.06
N VAL A 40 5.90 7.50 -4.94
CA VAL A 40 5.02 8.67 -4.86
C VAL A 40 5.59 9.84 -5.65
N GLU A 41 6.88 10.13 -5.53
CA GLU A 41 7.51 11.22 -6.31
C GLU A 41 7.53 10.92 -7.81
N ALA A 42 7.72 9.66 -8.20
CA ALA A 42 7.59 9.24 -9.59
C ALA A 42 6.13 9.30 -10.09
N ALA A 43 5.16 8.96 -9.25
CA ALA A 43 3.74 9.04 -9.58
C ALA A 43 3.29 10.48 -9.82
N LYS A 44 3.73 11.44 -8.99
CA LYS A 44 3.42 12.87 -9.15
C LYS A 44 3.88 13.43 -10.50
N LYS A 45 5.01 12.94 -11.03
CA LYS A 45 5.52 13.33 -12.36
C LYS A 45 4.72 12.74 -13.52
N ASN A 46 3.92 11.70 -13.27
CA ASN A 46 3.11 11.00 -14.26
C ASN A 46 1.61 11.26 -14.02
N CYS A 47 1.18 12.52 -14.15
CA CYS A 47 -0.18 12.96 -13.82
C CYS A 47 -1.29 12.38 -14.71
N ASN A 48 -0.95 11.71 -15.81
CA ASN A 48 -1.90 11.04 -16.70
C ASN A 48 -2.30 9.63 -16.24
N LYS A 49 -1.77 9.14 -15.11
CA LYS A 49 -2.03 7.79 -14.58
C LYS A 49 -2.37 7.87 -13.10
N GLN A 50 -3.25 6.98 -12.65
CA GLN A 50 -3.54 6.81 -11.23
C GLN A 50 -2.66 5.71 -10.64
N PHE A 51 -2.04 6.00 -9.51
CA PHE A 51 -1.22 5.06 -8.76
C PHE A 51 -1.89 4.73 -7.42
N ILE A 52 -1.91 3.44 -7.08
CA ILE A 52 -2.41 2.91 -5.82
C ILE A 52 -1.28 2.11 -5.21
N PHE A 53 -0.83 2.53 -4.03
CA PHE A 53 0.23 1.86 -3.29
C PHE A 53 -0.37 1.23 -2.05
N VAL A 54 -0.14 -0.06 -1.87
CA VAL A 54 -0.47 -0.79 -0.64
C VAL A 54 0.85 -1.11 0.04
N THR A 55 0.95 -0.75 1.32
CA THR A 55 2.17 -0.97 2.09
C THR A 55 1.85 -1.13 3.57
N PRO A 56 2.50 -2.06 4.27
CA PRO A 56 2.44 -2.14 5.73
C PRO A 56 3.37 -1.11 6.41
N ASN A 57 4.22 -0.42 5.64
CA ASN A 57 5.22 0.49 6.16
C ASN A 57 4.60 1.79 6.67
N ASP A 58 5.30 2.43 7.61
CA ASP A 58 4.91 3.74 8.11
C ASP A 58 4.97 4.78 6.99
N LEU A 59 3.95 5.63 6.95
CA LEU A 59 3.76 6.69 5.94
C LEU A 59 4.02 8.08 6.53
N SER A 60 4.45 8.18 7.78
CA SER A 60 4.65 9.46 8.49
C SER A 60 5.61 10.42 7.78
N MET A 61 6.54 9.88 7.00
CA MET A 61 7.51 10.66 6.22
C MET A 61 6.94 11.28 4.93
N LEU A 62 5.76 10.83 4.49
CA LEU A 62 5.10 11.44 3.33
C LEU A 62 4.58 12.83 3.70
N ARG A 63 5.02 13.83 2.94
CA ARG A 63 4.50 15.19 3.09
C ARG A 63 3.08 15.25 2.52
N PRO A 64 2.16 16.00 3.18
CA PRO A 64 0.84 16.28 2.63
C PRO A 64 0.97 16.90 1.23
N ASP A 65 0.14 16.43 0.29
CA ASP A 65 0.15 16.87 -1.09
C ASP A 65 -1.28 16.82 -1.65
N PRO A 66 -1.77 17.85 -2.40
CA PRO A 66 -3.13 17.88 -2.92
C PRO A 66 -3.50 16.70 -3.83
N VAL A 67 -2.52 16.07 -4.48
CA VAL A 67 -2.75 14.93 -5.38
C VAL A 67 -2.52 13.57 -4.72
N VAL A 68 -2.22 13.55 -3.41
CA VAL A 68 -1.95 12.31 -2.65
C VAL A 68 -3.02 12.10 -1.59
N LYS A 69 -3.70 10.96 -1.66
CA LYS A 69 -4.65 10.51 -0.63
C LYS A 69 -4.07 9.32 0.13
N ILE A 70 -3.96 9.45 1.45
CA ILE A 70 -3.57 8.35 2.35
C ILE A 70 -4.84 7.81 3.01
N GLN A 71 -5.06 6.50 2.88
CA GLN A 71 -6.17 5.81 3.56
C GLN A 71 -5.60 4.69 4.42
N LYS A 72 -5.72 4.84 5.75
CA LYS A 72 -5.31 3.82 6.71
C LYS A 72 -6.40 2.77 6.84
N LEU A 73 -6.06 1.52 6.54
CA LEU A 73 -6.97 0.39 6.72
C LEU A 73 -7.01 -0.02 8.19
N ALA A 74 -8.17 -0.48 8.64
CA ALA A 74 -8.27 -1.16 9.93
C ALA A 74 -7.44 -2.46 9.87
N PRO A 75 -6.85 -2.89 10.99
CA PRO A 75 -6.24 -4.21 11.06
C PRO A 75 -7.20 -5.30 10.56
N PRO A 76 -6.69 -6.38 9.92
CA PRO A 76 -7.54 -7.47 9.47
C PRO A 76 -8.41 -7.97 10.62
N ARG A 77 -9.72 -8.13 10.38
CA ARG A 77 -10.57 -8.82 11.34
C ARG A 77 -10.03 -10.24 11.44
N TYR A 78 -9.55 -10.63 12.61
CA TYR A 78 -9.26 -12.04 12.84
C TYR A 78 -10.58 -12.77 12.57
N ARG A 79 -10.56 -13.75 11.67
CA ARG A 79 -11.64 -14.74 11.60
C ARG A 79 -11.50 -15.53 12.89
N ALA A 80 -11.95 -14.96 14.01
CA ALA A 80 -12.34 -15.75 15.15
C ALA A 80 -13.24 -16.82 14.55
N ALA A 81 -12.82 -18.08 14.71
CA ALA A 81 -13.54 -19.22 14.21
C ALA A 81 -15.03 -18.97 14.43
N SER A 82 -15.81 -19.12 13.37
CA SER A 82 -17.25 -19.28 13.45
C SER A 82 -17.54 -20.54 14.28
N ALA A 83 -17.37 -20.40 15.59
CA ALA A 83 -17.53 -21.41 16.61
C ALA A 83 -18.05 -20.68 17.85
N GLY A 84 -19.37 -20.50 17.86
CA GLY A 84 -20.16 -20.41 19.08
C GLY A 84 -19.95 -19.18 19.96
N ALA A 85 -20.49 -18.04 19.54
CA ALA A 85 -21.11 -17.14 20.49
C ALA A 85 -22.61 -17.18 20.20
N HIS A 86 -23.30 -18.01 20.97
CA HIS A 86 -24.74 -17.91 21.13
C HIS A 86 -25.07 -16.47 21.51
N ASP A 87 -25.83 -15.78 20.67
CA ASP A 87 -26.63 -14.63 21.09
C ASP A 87 -27.62 -15.15 22.13
N VAL A 88 -27.24 -15.06 23.40
CA VAL A 88 -28.18 -15.09 24.51
C VAL A 88 -28.79 -13.70 24.58
N ASP A 89 -29.88 -13.52 23.83
CA ASP A 89 -30.91 -12.56 24.20
C ASP A 89 -31.40 -12.96 25.59
N MET A 90 -30.92 -12.26 26.61
CA MET A 90 -31.58 -12.18 27.90
C MET A 90 -32.40 -10.90 27.91
N ASP A 91 -33.67 -11.07 27.58
CA ASP A 91 -34.74 -10.14 27.88
C ASP A 91 -34.73 -9.75 29.37
N GLY A 92 -34.94 -8.46 29.64
CA GLY A 92 -35.90 -8.07 30.67
C GLY A 92 -35.42 -7.15 31.80
N VAL A 93 -36.06 -5.97 31.83
CA VAL A 93 -36.67 -5.30 33.01
C VAL A 93 -35.69 -4.82 34.11
N ALA A 94 -35.60 -3.54 34.50
CA ALA A 94 -36.59 -2.46 34.62
C ALA A 94 -35.95 -1.07 34.42
#